data_AF-A0A7W3YCI8-F1
#
_entry.id   AF-A0A7W3YCI8-F1
#
_cell.length_a   1.000
_cell.length_b   1.000
_cell.length_c   1.000
_cell.angle_alpha   90.00
_cell.angle_beta   90.00
_cell.angle_gamma   90.00
#
_symmetry.space_group_name_H-M   'P 1'
#
loop_
_entity.id
_entity.type
_entity.pdbx_description
1 polymer ?
#
loop_
_entity_poly.entity_id
_entity_poly.type
_entity_poly.pdbx_seq_one_letter_code
_entity_poly.pdbx_strand_id
1 'polypeptide(L)'
;MPYHLLVMHQVEKMIDDPLIIGFTWLVIFDIASGIIKGLRGKATHNKTNSTKGMYGLCKHLFIMTMVLTFYPYLITLNFNTVAQLMVLAFVYQYLVSFVENLSQMNINVSWVKPIIDVLAQKLNLAKAQDDYDSHDYDSITGAYKKTDKKEEK
;
A
#
# COMPACT_ATOMS: atom_id res chain seq x y z
N MET A 1 8.47 -21.52 29.72
CA MET A 1 9.49 -20.65 29.11
C MET A 1 9.17 -19.21 29.49
N PRO A 2 10.15 -18.39 29.93
CA PRO A 2 9.98 -16.95 30.12
C PRO A 2 9.35 -16.27 28.89
N TYR A 3 8.44 -15.31 29.10
CA TYR A 3 7.66 -14.69 28.02
C TYR A 3 8.55 -14.07 26.91
N HIS A 4 9.66 -13.43 27.28
CA HIS A 4 10.58 -12.85 26.31
C HIS A 4 11.21 -13.89 25.36
N LEU A 5 11.49 -15.11 25.84
CA LEU A 5 11.99 -16.19 24.99
C LEU A 5 10.90 -16.72 24.05
N LEU A 6 9.64 -16.75 24.52
CA LEU A 6 8.50 -17.13 23.69
C LEU A 6 8.30 -16.13 22.53
N VAL A 7 8.45 -14.83 22.79
CA VAL A 7 8.40 -13.79 21.75
C VAL A 7 9.54 -13.95 20.75
N MET A 8 10.77 -14.14 21.22
CA MET A 8 11.92 -14.36 20.32
C MET A 8 11.73 -15.57 19.41
N HIS A 9 11.17 -16.66 19.95
CA HIS A 9 10.82 -17.85 19.18
C HIS A 9 9.79 -17.55 18.08
N GLN A 10 8.80 -16.70 18.34
CA GLN A 10 7.85 -16.29 17.30
C GLN A 10 8.46 -15.33 16.28
N VAL A 11 9.40 -14.48 16.67
CA VAL A 11 10.14 -13.61 15.75
C VAL A 11 10.98 -14.44 14.77
N GLU A 12 11.63 -15.51 15.25
CA GLU A 12 12.37 -16.43 14.38
C GLU A 12 11.45 -17.10 13.35
N LYS A 13 10.34 -17.67 13.81
CA LYS A 13 9.33 -18.30 12.93
C LYS A 13 8.71 -17.36 11.92
N MET A 14 8.61 -16.08 12.25
CA MET A 14 8.02 -15.06 11.37
C MET A 14 8.79 -14.93 10.04
N ILE A 15 10.11 -15.16 10.04
CA ILE A 15 10.94 -15.05 8.83
C ILE A 15 10.58 -16.14 7.80
N ASP A 16 10.08 -17.28 8.27
CA ASP A 16 9.67 -18.41 7.43
C ASP A 16 8.18 -18.37 7.06
N ASP A 17 7.43 -17.38 7.55
CA ASP A 17 5.98 -17.27 7.30
C ASP A 17 5.70 -16.70 5.89
N PRO A 18 5.08 -17.47 4.98
CA PRO A 18 4.81 -17.02 3.62
C PRO A 18 3.96 -15.73 3.55
N LEU A 19 3.07 -15.51 4.52
CA LEU A 19 2.24 -14.32 4.57
C LEU A 19 3.09 -13.06 4.85
N ILE A 20 4.06 -13.18 5.77
CA ILE A 20 4.96 -12.07 6.12
C ILE A 20 6.00 -11.83 5.03
N ILE A 21 6.52 -12.90 4.42
CA ILE A 21 7.40 -12.81 3.26
C ILE A 21 6.68 -12.08 2.11
N GLY A 22 5.45 -12.51 1.80
CA GLY A 22 4.62 -11.89 0.75
C GLY A 22 4.31 -10.43 1.04
N PHE A 23 3.91 -10.12 2.28
CA PHE A 23 3.71 -8.73 2.74
C PHE A 23 4.98 -7.88 2.53
N THR A 24 6.13 -8.37 2.99
CA THR A 24 7.40 -7.63 2.92
C THR A 24 7.77 -7.31 1.47
N TRP A 25 7.67 -8.28 0.57
CA TRP A 25 7.92 -8.06 -0.86
C TRP A 25 6.94 -7.07 -1.48
N LEU A 26 5.67 -7.13 -1.11
CA LEU A 26 4.66 -6.21 -1.61
C LEU A 26 4.97 -4.75 -1.19
N VAL A 27 5.39 -4.54 0.06
CA VAL A 27 5.84 -3.21 0.53
C VAL A 27 7.04 -2.71 -0.27
N ILE A 28 8.04 -3.59 -0.51
CA ILE A 28 9.22 -3.23 -1.30
C ILE A 28 8.82 -2.85 -2.73
N PHE A 29 7.95 -3.61 -3.37
CA PHE A 29 7.47 -3.32 -4.72
C PHE A 29 6.64 -2.04 -4.79
N ASP A 30 5.84 -1.73 -3.77
CA ASP A 30 5.10 -0.47 -3.69
C ASP A 30 6.01 0.75 -3.55
N ILE A 31 7.04 0.67 -2.69
CA ILE A 31 8.05 1.71 -2.58
C ILE A 31 8.76 1.91 -3.94
N ALA A 32 9.18 0.81 -4.57
CA ALA A 32 9.86 0.86 -5.86
C ALA A 32 8.97 1.46 -6.96
N SER A 33 7.70 1.05 -7.05
CA SER A 33 6.75 1.58 -8.03
C SER A 33 6.47 3.07 -7.80
N GLY A 34 6.35 3.50 -6.54
CA GLY A 34 6.21 4.90 -6.16
C GLY A 34 7.40 5.76 -6.58
N ILE A 35 8.64 5.27 -6.39
CA ILE A 35 9.86 5.95 -6.84
C ILE A 35 9.90 6.04 -8.37
N ILE A 36 9.66 4.93 -9.07
CA ILE A 36 9.69 4.90 -10.54
C ILE A 36 8.64 5.85 -11.13
N LYS A 37 7.43 5.85 -10.57
CA LYS A 37 6.37 6.79 -10.92
C LYS A 37 6.81 8.24 -10.74
N GLY A 38 7.43 8.57 -9.61
CA GLY A 38 7.99 9.91 -9.35
C GLY A 38 9.08 10.32 -10.35
N LEU A 39 9.90 9.37 -10.82
CA LEU A 39 10.95 9.61 -11.83
C LEU A 39 10.39 9.77 -13.25
N ARG A 40 9.32 9.05 -13.61
CA ARG A 40 8.72 9.08 -14.95
C ARG A 40 7.78 10.26 -15.20
N GLY A 41 7.36 10.97 -14.15
CA GLY A 41 6.54 12.18 -14.27
C GLY A 41 7.29 13.30 -15.01
N LYS A 42 7.05 13.46 -16.32
CA LYS A 42 7.66 14.51 -17.16
C LYS A 42 6.97 15.90 -17.07
N ALA A 43 6.01 16.11 -16.18
CA ALA A 43 5.29 17.39 -16.08
C ALA A 43 6.00 18.38 -15.13
N THR A 44 6.63 19.39 -15.71
CA THR A 44 7.45 20.46 -15.09
C THR A 44 6.80 21.24 -13.93
N HIS A 45 5.49 21.11 -13.68
CA HIS A 45 4.79 21.84 -12.61
C HIS A 45 4.82 21.16 -11.22
N ASN A 46 5.28 19.91 -11.13
CA ASN A 46 5.38 19.12 -9.89
C ASN A 46 6.66 18.27 -9.90
N LYS A 47 7.83 18.92 -9.90
CA LYS A 47 9.10 18.20 -9.64
C LYS A 47 8.96 17.41 -8.33
N THR A 48 9.49 16.18 -8.29
CA THR A 48 9.59 15.37 -7.07
C THR A 48 10.14 16.22 -5.94
N ASN A 49 9.29 16.53 -4.96
CA ASN A 49 9.70 17.24 -3.76
C ASN A 49 10.23 16.20 -2.78
N SER A 50 11.51 16.32 -2.41
CA SER A 50 12.19 15.42 -1.48
C SER A 50 11.43 15.24 -0.17
N THR A 51 10.70 16.25 0.31
CA THR A 51 9.89 16.17 1.53
C THR A 51 8.70 15.23 1.37
N LYS A 52 8.03 15.26 0.21
CA LYS A 52 6.92 14.32 -0.10
C LYS A 52 7.43 12.89 -0.26
N GLY A 53 8.57 12.71 -0.93
CA GLY A 53 9.22 11.42 -1.08
C GLY A 53 9.64 10.82 0.26
N MET A 54 10.29 11.62 1.12
CA MET A 54 10.69 11.20 2.47
C MET A 54 9.49 10.84 3.34
N TYR A 55 8.42 11.65 3.31
CA TYR A 55 7.20 11.36 4.06
C TYR A 55 6.56 10.02 3.64
N GLY A 56 6.50 9.75 2.34
CA GLY A 56 6.03 8.47 1.81
C GLY A 56 6.88 7.30 2.31
N LEU A 57 8.21 7.40 2.20
CA LEU A 57 9.14 6.37 2.69
C LEU A 57 8.98 6.13 4.20
N CYS A 58 8.91 7.18 5.01
CA CYS A 58 8.70 7.06 6.45
C CYS A 58 7.37 6.37 6.78
N LYS A 59 6.29 6.67 6.04
CA LYS A 59 5.01 5.99 6.22
C LYS A 59 5.13 4.49 5.97
N HIS A 60 5.83 4.09 4.91
CA HIS A 60 6.03 2.67 4.61
C HIS A 60 6.87 1.97 5.67
N LEU A 61 7.99 2.57 6.08
CA LEU A 61 8.86 2.04 7.13
C LEU A 61 8.13 1.92 8.48
N PHE A 62 7.29 2.89 8.82
CA PHE A 62 6.48 2.86 10.03
C PHE A 62 5.49 1.70 10.02
N ILE A 63 4.72 1.54 8.94
CA ILE A 63 3.75 0.44 8.80
C ILE A 63 4.47 -0.91 8.82
N MET A 64 5.60 -1.04 8.12
CA MET A 64 6.38 -2.28 8.10
C MET A 64 6.89 -2.65 9.49
N THR A 65 7.45 -1.69 10.22
CA THR A 65 7.93 -1.90 11.60
C THR A 65 6.77 -2.29 12.52
N MET A 66 5.62 -1.64 12.38
CA MET A 66 4.40 -1.97 13.13
C MET A 66 4.00 -3.43 12.88
N VAL A 67 3.83 -3.85 11.63
CA VAL A 67 3.40 -5.23 11.31
C VAL A 67 4.40 -6.26 11.83
N LEU A 68 5.70 -6.06 11.60
CA LEU A 68 6.74 -7.00 12.03
C LEU A 68 6.90 -7.10 13.56
N THR A 69 6.47 -6.07 14.30
CA THR A 69 6.50 -6.07 15.76
C THR A 69 5.23 -6.69 16.35
N PHE A 70 4.06 -6.29 15.85
CA PHE A 70 2.78 -6.73 16.40
C PHE A 70 2.42 -8.16 15.99
N TYR A 71 2.83 -8.61 14.81
CA TYR A 71 2.52 -9.97 14.33
C TYR A 71 3.01 -11.05 15.31
N PRO A 72 4.32 -11.21 15.59
CA PRO A 72 4.80 -12.27 16.48
C PRO A 72 4.27 -12.09 17.90
N TYR A 73 4.02 -10.85 18.34
CA TYR A 73 3.41 -10.55 19.63
C TYR A 73 1.97 -11.08 19.73
N LEU A 74 1.13 -10.87 18.71
CA LEU A 74 -0.23 -11.41 18.69
C LEU A 74 -0.24 -12.94 18.61
N ILE A 75 0.69 -13.54 17.86
CA ILE A 75 0.88 -15.00 17.86
C ILE A 75 1.24 -15.50 19.26
N THR A 76 2.13 -14.82 20.01
CA THR A 76 2.44 -15.22 21.40
C THR A 76 1.25 -15.20 22.35
N LEU A 77 0.26 -14.35 22.10
CA LEU A 77 -0.97 -14.25 22.87
C LEU A 77 -2.06 -15.26 22.42
N ASN A 78 -1.73 -16.16 21.48
CA ASN A 78 -2.68 -17.06 20.81
C ASN A 78 -3.76 -16.35 19.97
N PHE A 79 -3.54 -15.10 19.56
CA PHE A 79 -4.45 -14.35 18.70
C PHE A 79 -4.11 -14.53 17.22
N ASN A 80 -3.93 -15.78 16.78
CA ASN A 80 -3.46 -16.14 15.44
C ASN A 80 -4.33 -15.53 14.32
N THR A 81 -5.65 -15.70 14.42
CA THR A 81 -6.60 -15.17 13.43
C THR A 81 -6.54 -13.64 13.35
N VAL A 82 -6.40 -12.96 14.48
CA VAL A 82 -6.31 -11.49 14.52
C VAL A 82 -5.01 -11.02 13.87
N ALA A 83 -3.89 -11.69 14.16
CA ALA A 83 -2.60 -11.41 13.55
C ALA A 83 -2.64 -11.57 12.02
N GLN A 84 -3.24 -12.67 11.53
CA GLN A 84 -3.38 -12.93 10.09
C GLN A 84 -4.29 -11.91 9.41
N LEU A 85 -5.45 -11.59 9.99
CA LEU A 85 -6.37 -10.58 9.45
C LEU A 85 -5.72 -9.19 9.41
N MET A 86 -4.95 -8.83 10.44
CA MET A 86 -4.19 -7.58 10.47
C MET A 86 -3.21 -7.51 9.30
N VAL A 87 -2.39 -8.55 9.08
CA VAL A 87 -1.44 -8.58 7.96
C VAL A 87 -2.17 -8.54 6.63
N LEU A 88 -3.25 -9.32 6.45
CA LEU A 88 -4.04 -9.33 5.22
C LEU A 88 -4.67 -7.97 4.90
N ALA A 89 -5.13 -7.23 5.91
CA ALA A 89 -5.63 -5.88 5.73
C ALA A 89 -4.54 -4.92 5.20
N PHE A 90 -3.32 -5.01 5.74
CA PHE A 90 -2.19 -4.23 5.23
C PHE A 90 -1.74 -4.71 3.84
N VAL A 91 -1.73 -6.02 3.57
CA VAL A 91 -1.46 -6.57 2.22
C VAL A 91 -2.44 -5.98 1.21
N TYR A 92 -3.73 -5.96 1.52
CA TYR A 92 -4.73 -5.34 0.64
C TYR A 92 -4.44 -3.86 0.40
N GLN A 93 -4.12 -3.10 1.44
CA GLN A 93 -3.81 -1.67 1.32
C GLN A 93 -2.58 -1.42 0.43
N TYR A 94 -1.55 -2.25 0.56
CA TYR A 94 -0.34 -2.16 -0.25
C TYR A 94 -0.56 -2.63 -1.69
N LEU A 95 -1.43 -3.62 -1.91
CA LEU A 95 -1.82 -4.05 -3.25
C LEU A 95 -2.54 -2.91 -4.00
N VAL A 96 -3.47 -2.24 -3.32
CA VAL A 96 -4.16 -1.04 -3.84
C VAL A 96 -3.15 0.04 -4.23
N SER A 97 -2.27 0.42 -3.30
CA SER A 97 -1.23 1.44 -3.54
C SER A 97 -0.30 1.09 -4.70
N PHE A 98 0.13 -0.18 -4.76
CA PHE A 98 1.01 -0.67 -5.80
C PHE A 98 0.36 -0.60 -7.18
N VAL A 99 -0.89 -1.07 -7.31
CA VAL A 99 -1.61 -1.05 -8.58
C VAL A 99 -1.95 0.38 -9.00
N GLU A 100 -2.28 1.28 -8.07
CA GLU A 100 -2.44 2.72 -8.37
C GLU A 100 -1.16 3.33 -8.95
N ASN A 101 0.00 3.01 -8.36
CA ASN A 101 1.29 3.48 -8.86
C ASN A 101 1.57 2.97 -10.27
N LEU A 102 1.28 1.69 -10.55
CA LEU A 102 1.44 1.10 -11.88
C LEU A 102 0.47 1.70 -12.92
N SER A 103 -0.80 1.88 -12.56
CA SER A 103 -1.83 2.45 -13.46
C SER A 103 -1.45 3.85 -13.92
N GLN A 104 -0.95 4.68 -13.01
CA GLN A 104 -0.55 6.06 -13.31
C GLN A 104 0.75 6.16 -14.12
N MET A 105 1.56 5.11 -14.17
CA MET A 105 2.78 5.07 -14.99
C MET A 105 2.49 4.89 -16.49
N ASN A 106 1.23 4.64 -16.89
CA ASN A 106 0.79 4.40 -18.26
C ASN A 106 1.74 3.44 -19.02
N ILE A 107 1.94 2.26 -18.44
CA ILE A 107 2.88 1.25 -18.95
C ILE A 107 2.31 0.66 -20.25
N ASN A 108 2.86 1.04 -21.39
CA ASN A 108 2.43 0.54 -22.70
C ASN A 108 3.12 -0.78 -23.10
N VAL A 109 3.21 -1.74 -22.18
CA VAL A 109 3.77 -3.07 -22.43
C VAL A 109 2.62 -4.06 -22.61
N SER A 110 2.52 -4.66 -23.81
CA SER A 110 1.35 -5.43 -24.26
C SER A 110 0.96 -6.60 -23.34
N TRP A 111 1.90 -7.20 -22.61
CA TRP A 111 1.61 -8.30 -21.69
C TRP A 111 1.37 -7.84 -20.24
N VAL A 112 1.83 -6.65 -19.85
CA VAL A 112 1.70 -6.14 -18.48
C VAL A 112 0.40 -5.34 -18.30
N LYS A 113 0.06 -4.53 -19.31
CA LYS A 113 -1.12 -3.66 -19.27
C LYS A 113 -2.43 -4.41 -18.94
N PRO A 114 -2.74 -5.57 -19.56
CA PRO A 114 -3.96 -6.31 -19.24
C PRO A 114 -4.01 -6.78 -17.76
N ILE A 115 -2.86 -7.11 -17.17
CA ILE A 115 -2.78 -7.55 -15.78
C ILE A 115 -3.10 -6.38 -14.85
N ILE A 116 -2.53 -5.21 -15.12
CA ILE A 116 -2.78 -3.99 -14.33
C ILE A 116 -4.25 -3.60 -14.42
N ASP A 117 -4.85 -3.61 -15.62
CA ASP A 117 -6.24 -3.23 -15.83
C ASP A 117 -7.21 -4.15 -15.07
N VAL A 118 -6.98 -5.47 -15.12
CA VAL A 118 -7.79 -6.46 -14.36
C VAL A 118 -7.65 -6.26 -12.85
N LEU A 119 -6.44 -5.99 -12.36
CA LEU A 119 -6.22 -5.72 -10.93
C LEU A 119 -6.87 -4.40 -10.50
N ALA A 120 -6.74 -3.34 -11.31
CA ALA A 120 -7.34 -2.05 -11.03
C ALA A 120 -8.88 -2.14 -10.96
N GLN A 121 -9.48 -2.90 -11.87
CA GLN A 121 -10.92 -3.16 -11.86
C GLN A 121 -11.35 -3.96 -10.62
N LYS A 122 -10.63 -5.04 -10.29
CA LYS A 122 -10.96 -5.89 -9.13
C LYS A 122 -10.81 -5.17 -7.79
N LEU A 123 -9.88 -4.22 -7.71
CA LEU A 123 -9.62 -3.43 -6.50
C LEU A 123 -10.45 -2.15 -6.44
N ASN A 124 -11.28 -1.90 -7.46
CA ASN A 124 -12.15 -0.72 -7.57
C ASN A 124 -11.38 0.59 -7.31
N LEU A 125 -10.24 0.76 -8.00
CA LEU A 125 -9.32 1.86 -7.75
C LEU A 125 -9.89 3.19 -8.22
N ALA A 126 -10.21 4.09 -7.28
CA ALA A 126 -10.68 5.43 -7.59
C ALA A 126 -9.71 6.19 -8.51
N LYS A 127 -8.40 6.10 -8.26
CA LYS A 127 -7.38 6.82 -9.06
C LYS A 127 -7.12 6.28 -10.47
N ALA A 128 -7.74 5.16 -10.82
CA ALA A 128 -7.65 4.56 -12.15
C ALA A 128 -8.86 4.89 -13.03
N GLN A 129 -9.92 5.49 -12.47
CA GLN A 129 -11.10 5.90 -13.21
C GLN A 129 -10.86 7.23 -13.93
N ASP A 130 -11.46 7.42 -15.10
CA ASP A 130 -11.28 8.62 -15.94
C ASP A 130 -11.84 9.90 -15.29
N ASP A 131 -12.74 9.77 -14.32
CA ASP A 131 -13.40 10.85 -13.59
C ASP A 131 -12.71 11.24 -12.27
N TYR A 132 -11.53 10.68 -11.99
CA TYR A 132 -10.79 10.98 -10.77
C TYR A 132 -10.17 12.40 -10.78
N ASP A 133 -10.65 13.26 -9.89
CA ASP A 133 -9.98 14.51 -9.51
C ASP A 133 -9.47 14.43 -8.07
N SER A 134 -8.17 14.66 -7.87
CA SER A 134 -7.56 14.70 -6.53
C SER A 134 -8.11 15.80 -5.61
N HIS A 135 -8.75 16.85 -6.16
CA HIS A 135 -9.36 17.94 -5.40
C HIS A 135 -10.69 17.56 -4.75
N ASP A 136 -11.36 16.52 -5.26
CA ASP A 136 -12.62 16.00 -4.72
C ASP A 136 -12.41 15.14 -3.46
N TYR A 137 -11.16 14.93 -3.02
CA TYR A 137 -10.85 14.13 -1.85
C TYR A 137 -10.11 14.94 -0.79
N ASP A 138 -10.35 14.61 0.48
CA ASP A 138 -9.58 15.16 1.58
C ASP A 138 -8.15 14.64 1.56
N SER A 139 -7.18 15.55 1.66
CA SER A 139 -5.76 15.21 1.49
C SER A 139 -5.16 14.42 2.65
N ILE A 140 -5.84 14.38 3.80
CA ILE A 140 -5.38 13.70 5.01
C ILE A 140 -6.14 12.38 5.19
N THR A 141 -7.46 12.42 5.06
CA THR A 141 -8.36 11.30 5.34
C THR A 141 -8.72 10.48 4.11
N GLY A 142 -8.55 11.02 2.90
CA GLY A 142 -8.94 10.37 1.65
C GLY A 142 -10.46 10.24 1.45
N ALA A 143 -11.27 10.87 2.30
CA ALA A 143 -12.72 10.88 2.18
C ALA A 143 -13.15 11.76 0.98
N TYR A 144 -14.15 11.30 0.22
CA TYR A 144 -14.75 12.10 -0.85
C TYR A 144 -15.42 13.34 -0.25
N LYS A 145 -14.98 14.52 -0.66
CA LYS A 145 -15.66 15.78 -0.41
C LYS A 145 -16.88 15.78 -1.29
N LYS A 146 -18.02 15.45 -0.67
CA LYS A 146 -19.32 15.54 -1.30
C LYS A 146 -19.60 17.02 -1.63
N THR A 147 -19.08 17.50 -2.74
CA THR A 147 -19.45 18.79 -3.28
C THR A 147 -20.81 18.57 -3.91
N ASP A 148 -21.84 19.24 -3.40
CA ASP A 148 -23.19 19.27 -3.96
C ASP A 148 -23.14 19.82 -5.40
N LYS A 149 -22.72 19.01 -6.38
CA LYS A 149 -23.05 19.24 -7.78
C LYS A 149 -24.54 18.93 -7.91
N LYS A 150 -25.36 19.90 -7.50
CA LYS A 150 -26.76 19.97 -7.92
C LYS A 150 -26.76 19.83 -9.43
N GLU A 151 -27.51 18.84 -9.89
CA GLU A 151 -27.91 18.65 -11.28
C GLU A 151 -28.47 19.99 -11.81
N GLU A 152 -27.71 20.68 -12.66
CA GLU A 152 -28.28 21.66 -13.57
C GLU A 152 -28.73 20.88 -14.81
N LYS A 153 -30.06 20.70 -14.87
CA LYS A 153 -30.83 20.24 -16.02
C LYS A 153 -30.78 21.24 -17.16
#